data_AF-A0A8B5X1Z9-F1
#
_entry.id   AF-A0A8B5X1Z9-F1
#
_cell.length_a   1.000
_cell.length_b   1.000
_cell.length_c   1.000
_cell.angle_alpha   90.00
_cell.angle_beta   90.00
_cell.angle_gamma   90.00
#
_symmetry.space_group_name_H-M   'P 1'
#
loop_
_entity.id
_entity.type
_entity.pdbx_description
1 polymer ?
#
loop_
_entity_poly.entity_id
_entity_poly.type
_entity_poly.pdbx_seq_one_letter_code
_entity_poly.pdbx_strand_id
1 'polypeptide(L)' 'MNDRFIHIRYFPLFDETGEYRGVIEVSQDVTEIRALEGQRRLLDW' A
#
# COMPACT_ATOMS: atom_id res chain seq x y z
N MET A 1 12.25 11.20 11.99
CA MET A 1 10.91 10.57 12.01
C MET A 1 9.84 11.40 11.27
N ASN A 2 10.17 12.56 10.68
CA ASN A 2 9.16 13.52 10.17
C ASN A 2 8.83 13.46 8.67
N ASP A 3 9.47 12.60 7.87
CA ASP A 3 9.25 12.60 6.40
C ASP A 3 8.75 11.26 5.86
N ARG A 4 8.08 10.44 6.69
CA ARG A 4 7.45 9.21 6.19
C ARG A 4 6.02 9.48 5.76
N PHE A 5 5.71 9.23 4.50
CA PHE A 5 4.35 9.24 4.00
C PHE A 5 3.75 7.84 4.11
N ILE A 6 2.91 7.62 5.12
CA ILE A 6 2.22 6.35 5.34
C ILE A 6 0.90 6.36 4.57
N HIS A 7 0.76 5.44 3.62
CA HIS A 7 -0.47 5.13 2.92
C HIS A 7 -1.20 4.01 3.66
N ILE A 8 -2.34 4.36 4.25
CA ILE A 8 -3.21 3.43 5.00
C ILE A 8 -4.41 3.06 4.13
N ARG A 9 -4.68 1.76 3.98
CA ARG A 9 -5.85 1.23 3.25
C ARG A 9 -6.62 0.23 4.10
N TYR A 10 -7.94 0.28 4.00
CA TYR A 10 -8.84 -0.62 4.70
C TYR A 10 -9.58 -1.49 3.67
N PHE A 11 -9.55 -2.81 3.89
CA PHE A 11 -10.24 -3.78 3.06
C PHE A 11 -11.23 -4.56 3.92
N PRO A 12 -12.54 -4.52 3.62
CA PRO A 12 -13.49 -5.39 4.29
C PRO A 12 -13.24 -6.84 3.86
N LEU A 13 -13.24 -7.75 4.83
CA LEU A 13 -13.18 -9.17 4.59
C LEU A 13 -14.58 -9.76 4.65
N PHE A 14 -14.88 -10.56 3.64
CA PHE A 14 -16.08 -11.38 3.60
C PHE A 14 -15.66 -12.85 3.47
N ASP A 15 -16.43 -13.74 4.07
CA ASP A 15 -16.26 -15.17 3.83
C ASP A 15 -16.89 -15.61 2.49
N GLU A 16 -16.81 -16.91 2.19
CA GLU A 16 -17.33 -17.49 0.95
C GLU A 16 -18.85 -17.31 0.77
N THR A 17 -19.58 -17.07 1.86
CA THR A 17 -21.02 -16.84 1.87
C THR A 17 -21.39 -15.36 1.81
N GLY A 18 -20.38 -14.47 1.85
CA GLY A 18 -20.57 -13.03 1.85
C GLY A 18 -20.80 -12.42 3.24
N GLU A 19 -20.62 -13.18 4.33
CA GLU A 19 -20.74 -12.66 5.69
C GLU A 19 -19.52 -11.80 6.04
N TYR A 20 -19.75 -10.63 6.62
CA TYR A 20 -18.66 -9.73 7.04
C TYR A 20 -17.85 -10.36 8.18
N ARG A 21 -16.53 -10.48 7.97
CA ARG A 21 -15.60 -11.10 8.93
C ARG A 21 -14.70 -10.10 9.64
N GLY A 22 -14.61 -8.87 9.14
CA GLY A 22 -13.76 -7.83 9.71
C GLY A 22 -13.13 -6.94 8.66
N VAL A 23 -12.10 -6.21 9.06
CA VAL A 23 -11.35 -5.30 8.21
C VAL A 23 -9.85 -5.59 8.33
N ILE A 24 -9.14 -5.62 7.20
CA ILE A 24 -7.69 -5.58 7.18
C ILE A 24 -7.25 -4.13 6.99
N GLU A 25 -6.43 -3.64 7.91
CA GLU A 25 -5.66 -2.42 7.70
C GLU A 25 -4.30 -2.77 7.10
N VAL A 26 -3.95 -2.08 6.02
CA VAL A 26 -2.63 -2.15 5.40
C VAL A 26 -1.99 -0.77 5.48
N SER A 27 -0.92 -0.67 6.26
CA SER A 27 -0.09 0.53 6.39
C SER A 27 1.21 0.35 5.60
N GLN A 28 1.46 1.20 4.61
CA GLN A 28 2.66 1.17 3.77
C GLN A 28 3.39 2.50 3.80
N ASP A 29 4.68 2.49 4.09
CA ASP A 29 5.54 3.64 3.84
C ASP A 29 5.77 3.75 2.33
N VAL A 30 5.19 4.76 1.70
CA VAL A 30 5.29 5.00 0.25
C VAL A 30 6.11 6.26 -0.05
N THR A 31 6.94 6.71 0.89
CA THR A 31 7.78 7.91 0.73
C THR A 31 8.64 7.84 -0.53
N GLU A 32 9.36 6.73 -0.71
CA GLU A 32 10.29 6.57 -1.83
C GLU A 32 9.57 6.42 -3.16
N ILE A 33 8.53 5.58 -3.23
CA ILE A 33 7.79 5.35 -4.47
C ILE A 33 7.04 6.61 -4.91
N ARG A 34 6.59 7.46 -3.99
CA ARG A 34 5.97 8.75 -4.30
C ARG A 34 6.97 9.77 -4.84
N ALA A 35 8.24 9.66 -4.47
CA ALA A 35 9.32 10.54 -4.94
C ALA A 35 9.86 10.13 -6.33
N LEU A 36 9.46 8.97 -6.86
CA LEU A 36 9.88 8.54 -8.20
C LEU A 36 9.24 9.43 -9.27
N GLU A 37 10.08 9.95 -10.14
CA GLU A 37 9.70 10.68 -11.35
C GLU A 37 10.27 9.98 -12.59
N GLY A 38 9.67 10.23 -13.76
CA GLY A 38 10.11 9.60 -15.00
C GLY A 38 9.80 8.10 -15.06
N GLN A 39 10.71 7.31 -15.65
CA GLN A 39 10.54 5.87 -15.82
C GLN A 39 11.90 5.17 -15.92
N ARG A 40 12.04 3.99 -15.28
CA ARG A 40 13.20 3.09 -15.48
C ARG A 40 12.74 1.83 -16.21
N ARG A 41 13.20 1.65 -17.45
CA ARG A 41 12.80 0.54 -18.34
C ARG A 41 13.84 -0.57 -18.47
N LEU A 42 15.08 -0.31 -18.07
CA LEU A 42 16.20 -1.26 -18.12
C LEU A 42 16.74 -1.49 -16.71
N LEU A 43 17.28 -2.68 -16.47
CA LEU A 43 17.92 -3.05 -15.21
C LEU A 43 19.33 -2.44 -15.16
N ASP A 44 19.64 -1.70 -14.10
CA ASP A 44 21.02 -1.29 -13.77
C ASP A 44 21.54 -2.26 -12.69
N TRP A 45 22.70 -2.87 -12.94
CA TRP A 45 23.38 -3.81 -12.03
C TRP A 45 24.45 -3.14 -11.18
#